data_AF-A0A327MCL1-F1
#
_entry.id   AF-A0A327MCL1-F1
#
_cell.length_a   1.000
_cell.length_b   1.000
_cell.length_c   1.000
_cell.angle_alpha   90.00
_cell.angle_beta   90.00
_cell.angle_gamma   90.00
#
_symmetry.space_group_name_H-M   'P 1'
#
loop_
_entity.id
_entity.type
_entity.pdbx_description
1 polymer ?
#
loop_
_entity_poly.entity_id
_entity_poly.type
_entity_poly.pdbx_seq_one_letter_code
_entity_poly.pdbx_strand_id
1 'polypeptide(L)'
;MMSGPIRVARTPAGALAYAVPVPPERLPAVQPAALLSAWTLARHAAARHLWGAPRLLHFARPDGESTEIAITDADAGCWAEAIDSAVGLGTLPGLALCLRLLALVEVLGRVPALAPLFDVTPEGIELHPALLDAAASMPLDPGARFDEAGLRRLLSDRLPPGAEQRRIA
;
A
#
# COMPACT_ATOMS: atom_id res chain seq x y z
N MET A 1 21.06 8.51 -11.21
CA MET A 1 20.63 9.74 -10.52
C MET A 1 20.15 9.36 -9.14
N MET A 2 20.78 9.88 -8.10
CA MET A 2 20.36 9.65 -6.71
C MET A 2 19.15 10.53 -6.43
N SER A 3 17.96 9.94 -6.30
CA SER A 3 16.79 10.67 -5.81
C SER A 3 17.05 11.13 -4.37
N GLY A 4 16.84 12.42 -4.10
CA GLY A 4 17.03 13.01 -2.77
C GLY A 4 16.06 12.44 -1.72
N PRO A 5 16.14 12.85 -0.45
CA PRO A 5 15.18 12.41 0.57
C PRO A 5 13.77 12.96 0.30
N ILE A 6 12.74 12.29 0.82
CA ILE A 6 11.37 12.86 0.85
C ILE A 6 11.40 14.07 1.78
N ARG A 7 10.84 15.20 1.32
CA ARG A 7 10.68 16.40 2.16
C ARG A 7 9.27 16.43 2.71
N VAL A 8 9.14 16.66 4.01
CA VAL A 8 7.85 16.69 4.71
C VAL A 8 7.64 18.08 5.31
N ALA A 9 6.46 18.65 5.08
CA ALA A 9 6.04 19.92 5.65
C ALA A 9 4.59 19.84 6.13
N ARG A 10 4.20 20.69 7.09
CA ARG A 10 2.80 20.85 7.48
C ARG A 10 2.19 22.03 6.75
N THR A 11 1.02 21.85 6.15
CA THR A 11 0.28 22.93 5.48
C THR A 11 -0.43 23.81 6.52
N PRO A 12 -0.83 25.05 6.16
CA PRO A 12 -1.64 25.89 7.04
C PRO A 12 -2.98 25.24 7.45
N ALA A 13 -3.53 24.36 6.60
CA ALA A 13 -4.74 23.59 6.88
C ALA A 13 -4.49 22.37 7.79
N GLY A 14 -3.26 22.16 8.26
CA GLY A 14 -2.90 21.09 9.19
C GLY A 14 -2.53 19.75 8.54
N ALA A 15 -2.62 19.63 7.22
CA ALA A 15 -2.23 18.43 6.48
C ALA A 15 -0.70 18.26 6.44
N LEU A 16 -0.23 17.03 6.30
CA LEU A 16 1.18 16.72 6.04
C LEU A 16 1.41 16.61 4.52
N ALA A 17 2.27 17.44 3.97
CA ALA A 17 2.66 17.43 2.57
C ALA A 17 4.03 16.74 2.39
N TYR A 18 4.09 15.76 1.51
CA TYR A 18 5.29 14.97 1.19
C TYR A 18 5.70 15.27 -0.24
N ALA A 19 6.87 15.87 -0.44
CA ALA A 19 7.48 16.02 -1.75
C ALA A 19 8.36 14.79 -2.03
N VAL A 20 7.88 13.92 -2.92
CA VAL A 20 8.47 12.62 -3.23
C VAL A 20 9.31 12.75 -4.51
N PRO A 21 10.60 12.37 -4.49
CA PRO A 21 11.57 12.63 -5.56
C PRO A 21 11.48 11.66 -6.75
N VAL A 22 10.52 10.74 -6.73
CA VAL A 22 10.30 9.70 -7.75
C VAL A 22 8.81 9.57 -7.97
N PRO A 23 8.36 9.09 -9.14
CA PRO A 23 6.96 8.80 -9.36
C PRO A 23 6.55 7.46 -8.69
N PRO A 24 5.25 7.19 -8.46
CA PRO A 24 4.80 6.01 -7.71
C PRO A 24 5.31 4.67 -8.27
N GLU A 25 5.41 4.56 -9.60
CA GLU A 25 5.86 3.36 -10.33
C GLU A 25 7.34 3.05 -10.08
N ARG A 26 8.09 4.01 -9.54
CA ARG A 26 9.52 3.91 -9.21
C ARG A 26 9.77 3.72 -7.72
N LEU A 27 8.73 3.62 -6.89
CA LEU A 27 8.88 3.31 -5.47
C LEU A 27 9.47 1.90 -5.29
N PRO A 28 10.41 1.71 -4.35
CA PRO A 28 11.09 0.43 -4.16
C PRO A 28 10.11 -0.68 -3.79
N ALA A 29 10.43 -1.92 -4.18
CA ALA A 29 9.77 -3.10 -3.64
C ALA A 29 9.98 -3.18 -2.11
N VAL A 30 9.08 -3.87 -1.43
CA VAL A 30 9.14 -4.09 0.03
C VAL A 30 9.28 -5.58 0.33
N GLN A 31 9.52 -5.92 1.60
CA GLN A 31 9.49 -7.32 2.03
C GLN A 31 8.04 -7.77 2.26
N PRO A 32 7.63 -8.97 1.82
CA PRO A 32 6.28 -9.49 2.07
C PRO A 32 5.93 -9.52 3.56
N ALA A 33 6.89 -9.88 4.41
CA ALA A 33 6.72 -9.88 5.87
C ALA A 33 6.48 -8.47 6.44
N ALA A 34 7.10 -7.43 5.85
CA ALA A 34 6.84 -6.05 6.23
C ALA A 34 5.43 -5.63 5.84
N LEU A 35 4.93 -6.07 4.68
CA LEU A 35 3.57 -5.80 4.23
C LEU A 35 2.52 -6.47 5.14
N LEU A 36 2.76 -7.71 5.56
CA LEU A 36 1.91 -8.40 6.55
C LEU A 36 1.92 -7.72 7.93
N SER A 37 3.10 -7.26 8.36
CA SER A 37 3.23 -6.50 9.62
C SER A 37 2.48 -5.17 9.54
N ALA A 38 2.58 -4.48 8.40
CA ALA A 38 1.87 -3.24 8.11
C ALA A 38 0.35 -3.45 8.10
N TRP A 39 -0.14 -4.52 7.46
CA TRP A 39 -1.54 -4.93 7.49
C TRP A 39 -2.05 -5.10 8.93
N THR A 40 -1.29 -5.86 9.73
CA THR A 40 -1.66 -6.10 11.14
C THR A 40 -1.69 -4.80 11.93
N LEU A 41 -0.67 -3.95 11.79
CA LEU A 41 -0.57 -2.67 12.47
C LEU A 41 -1.72 -1.72 12.11
N ALA A 42 -2.02 -1.60 10.82
CA ALA A 42 -3.10 -0.76 10.30
C ALA A 42 -4.47 -1.19 10.83
N ARG A 43 -4.76 -2.49 10.86
CA ARG A 43 -6.00 -3.01 11.46
C ARG A 43 -6.14 -2.64 12.94
N HIS A 44 -5.06 -2.75 13.72
CA HIS A 44 -5.08 -2.35 15.14
C HIS A 44 -5.25 -0.84 15.32
N ALA A 45 -4.75 -0.01 14.41
CA ALA A 45 -4.98 1.42 14.44
C ALA A 45 -6.43 1.78 14.07
N ALA A 46 -6.98 1.13 13.05
CA ALA A 46 -8.36 1.32 12.60
C ALA A 46 -9.36 0.96 13.72
N ALA A 47 -9.15 -0.16 14.41
CA ALA A 47 -9.96 -0.56 15.57
C ALA A 47 -9.92 0.47 16.72
N ARG A 48 -8.88 1.31 16.78
CA ARG A 48 -8.70 2.38 17.77
C ARG A 48 -9.07 3.77 17.23
N HIS A 49 -9.56 3.85 15.99
CA HIS A 49 -9.94 5.10 15.33
C HIS A 49 -8.82 6.16 15.31
N LEU A 50 -7.58 5.71 15.07
CA LEU A 50 -6.40 6.59 15.02
C LEU A 50 -6.26 7.24 13.64
N TRP A 51 -7.13 8.20 13.31
CA TRP A 51 -7.28 8.75 11.96
C TRP A 51 -6.07 9.50 11.40
N GLY A 52 -5.25 10.11 12.26
CA GLY A 52 -4.12 10.94 11.83
C GLY A 52 -4.52 12.22 11.11
N ALA A 53 -3.51 12.98 10.64
CA ALA A 53 -3.74 14.17 9.81
C ALA A 53 -3.93 13.77 8.33
N PRO A 54 -4.70 14.55 7.54
CA PRO A 54 -4.73 14.39 6.09
C PRO A 54 -3.32 14.50 5.49
N ARG A 55 -3.06 13.75 4.41
CA ARG A 55 -1.74 13.70 3.77
C ARG A 55 -1.84 14.03 2.28
N LEU A 56 -0.93 14.86 1.80
CA LEU A 56 -0.78 15.22 0.39
C LEU A 56 0.57 14.69 -0.09
N LEU A 57 0.56 13.83 -1.10
CA LEU A 57 1.75 13.24 -1.68
C LEU A 57 1.97 13.84 -3.06
N HIS A 58 3.06 14.59 -3.24
CA HIS A 58 3.43 15.20 -4.51
C HIS A 58 4.64 14.44 -5.09
N PHE A 59 4.38 13.62 -6.10
CA PHE A 59 5.39 12.82 -6.76
C PHE A 59 5.98 13.56 -7.95
N ALA A 60 7.30 13.75 -7.98
CA ALA A 60 8.00 14.34 -9.11
C ALA A 60 7.99 13.41 -10.32
N ARG A 61 7.70 13.95 -11.50
CA ARG A 61 7.82 13.24 -12.79
C ARG A 61 9.03 13.73 -13.61
N PRO A 62 9.58 12.86 -14.48
CA PRO A 62 10.75 13.22 -15.31
C PRO A 62 10.51 14.36 -16.30
N ASP A 63 9.26 14.60 -16.69
CA ASP A 63 8.80 15.68 -17.58
C ASP A 63 8.66 17.03 -16.87
N GLY A 64 8.89 17.08 -15.55
CA GLY A 64 8.71 18.27 -14.74
C GLY A 64 7.30 18.45 -14.19
N GLU A 65 6.36 17.57 -14.55
CA GLU A 65 5.03 17.54 -13.92
C GLU A 65 5.09 16.88 -12.53
N SER A 66 3.96 16.95 -11.81
CA SER A 66 3.79 16.25 -10.55
C SER A 66 2.48 15.49 -10.51
N THR A 67 2.53 14.25 -10.04
CA THR A 67 1.30 13.54 -9.65
C THR A 67 1.00 13.83 -8.19
N GLU A 68 -0.23 14.25 -7.92
CA GLU A 68 -0.73 14.45 -6.56
C GLU A 68 -1.64 13.30 -6.15
N ILE A 69 -1.41 12.77 -4.95
CA ILE A 69 -2.29 11.79 -4.31
C ILE A 69 -2.63 12.30 -2.92
N ALA A 70 -3.92 12.44 -2.64
CA ALA A 70 -4.43 12.89 -1.36
C ALA A 70 -4.99 11.71 -0.55
N ILE A 71 -4.44 11.49 0.64
CA ILE A 71 -4.99 10.57 1.65
C ILE A 71 -5.87 11.41 2.58
N THR A 72 -7.16 11.47 2.24
CA THR A 72 -8.18 12.24 2.95
C THR A 72 -9.32 11.39 3.49
N ASP A 73 -9.47 10.17 2.97
CA ASP A 73 -10.36 9.15 3.50
C ASP A 73 -9.92 8.74 4.92
N ALA A 74 -10.88 8.55 5.82
CA ALA A 74 -10.60 8.25 7.22
C ALA A 74 -9.89 6.91 7.39
N ASP A 75 -10.36 5.86 6.70
CA ASP A 75 -9.77 4.53 6.80
C ASP A 75 -8.34 4.55 6.25
N ALA A 76 -8.13 5.11 5.06
CA ALA A 76 -6.80 5.27 4.49
C ALA A 76 -5.88 6.14 5.36
N GLY A 77 -6.41 7.21 5.96
CA GLY A 77 -5.69 8.09 6.88
C GLY A 77 -5.22 7.35 8.13
N CYS A 78 -6.08 6.52 8.71
CA CYS A 78 -5.74 5.73 9.89
C CYS A 78 -4.60 4.73 9.62
N TRP A 79 -4.64 4.11 8.44
CA TRP A 79 -3.62 3.15 8.04
C TRP A 79 -2.30 3.87 7.80
N ALA A 80 -2.33 4.99 7.10
CA ALA A 80 -1.16 5.83 6.88
C ALA A 80 -0.54 6.32 8.20
N GLU A 81 -1.36 6.76 9.16
CA GLU A 81 -0.90 7.18 10.49
C GLU A 81 -0.19 6.05 11.25
N ALA A 82 -0.75 4.83 11.18
CA ALA A 82 -0.17 3.66 11.82
C ALA A 82 1.23 3.36 11.26
N ILE A 83 1.36 3.35 9.93
CA ILE A 83 2.65 3.10 9.27
C ILE A 83 3.63 4.25 9.52
N ASP A 84 3.17 5.50 9.50
CA ASP A 84 4.01 6.66 9.79
C ASP A 84 4.60 6.59 11.20
N SER A 85 3.77 6.22 12.18
CA SER A 85 4.19 6.09 13.58
C SER A 85 5.21 4.96 13.80
N ALA A 86 5.13 3.87 13.04
CA ALA A 86 5.99 2.69 13.25
C ALA A 86 7.22 2.63 12.32
N VAL A 87 7.10 3.13 11.09
CA VAL A 87 8.11 2.98 10.03
C VAL A 87 8.57 4.33 9.48
N GLY A 88 7.70 5.34 9.49
CA GLY A 88 7.97 6.68 8.98
C GLY A 88 7.79 6.82 7.47
N LEU A 89 6.84 7.65 7.05
CA LEU A 89 6.55 7.94 5.64
C LEU A 89 7.50 8.96 5.02
N GLY A 90 8.39 9.56 5.82
CA GLY A 90 9.46 10.45 5.35
C GLY A 90 10.59 9.72 4.60
N THR A 91 10.48 8.41 4.37
CA THR A 91 11.45 7.59 3.65
C THR A 91 10.81 6.89 2.45
N LEU A 92 11.57 6.66 1.37
CA LEU A 92 11.06 5.93 0.21
C LEU A 92 10.57 4.51 0.58
N PRO A 93 11.27 3.72 1.41
CA PRO A 93 10.76 2.41 1.84
C PRO A 93 9.48 2.49 2.67
N GLY A 94 9.38 3.44 3.61
CA GLY A 94 8.18 3.60 4.43
C GLY A 94 6.96 4.05 3.62
N LEU A 95 7.15 5.01 2.72
CA LEU A 95 6.09 5.44 1.79
C LEU A 95 5.68 4.31 0.83
N ALA A 96 6.66 3.57 0.30
CA ALA A 96 6.41 2.42 -0.57
C ALA A 96 5.59 1.32 0.12
N LEU A 97 5.87 1.05 1.39
CA LEU A 97 5.12 0.11 2.22
C LEU A 97 3.67 0.57 2.42
N CYS A 98 3.49 1.84 2.79
CA CYS A 98 2.16 2.41 3.00
C CYS A 98 1.30 2.37 1.74
N LEU A 99 1.82 2.83 0.60
CA LEU A 99 1.05 2.85 -0.64
C LEU A 99 0.72 1.45 -1.15
N ARG A 100 1.65 0.49 -1.03
CA ARG A 100 1.36 -0.91 -1.40
C ARG A 100 0.30 -1.53 -0.51
N LEU A 101 0.29 -1.21 0.79
CA LEU A 101 -0.76 -1.65 1.68
C LEU A 101 -2.12 -1.08 1.27
N LEU A 102 -2.21 0.22 1.01
CA LEU A 102 -3.46 0.87 0.58
C LEU A 102 -3.93 0.33 -0.79
N ALA A 103 -3.01 0.15 -1.74
CA ALA A 103 -3.30 -0.45 -3.04
C ALA A 103 -3.79 -1.90 -2.91
N LEU A 104 -3.27 -2.66 -1.93
CA LEU A 104 -3.70 -4.02 -1.68
C LEU A 104 -5.16 -4.06 -1.19
N VAL A 105 -5.54 -3.19 -0.26
CA VAL A 105 -6.93 -3.09 0.22
C VAL A 105 -7.87 -2.71 -0.91
N GLU A 106 -7.45 -1.71 -1.68
CA GLU A 106 -8.22 -1.21 -2.81
C GLU A 106 -8.50 -2.32 -3.83
N VAL A 107 -7.46 -3.08 -4.22
CA VAL A 107 -7.63 -4.13 -5.22
C VAL A 107 -8.42 -5.31 -4.68
N LEU A 108 -8.30 -5.64 -3.39
CA LEU A 108 -9.12 -6.66 -2.72
C LEU A 108 -10.60 -6.28 -2.70
N GLY A 109 -10.92 -5.00 -2.49
CA GLY A 109 -12.30 -4.50 -2.55
C GLY A 109 -12.85 -4.36 -3.97
N ARG A 110 -11.98 -4.12 -4.96
CA ARG A 110 -12.38 -3.86 -6.35
C ARG A 110 -12.44 -5.11 -7.23
N VAL A 111 -11.64 -6.14 -6.96
CA VAL A 111 -11.44 -7.29 -7.86
C VAL A 111 -11.97 -8.59 -7.21
N PRO A 112 -13.22 -9.01 -7.53
CA PRO A 112 -13.82 -10.20 -6.92
C PRO A 112 -13.04 -11.50 -7.16
N ALA A 113 -12.26 -11.57 -8.24
CA ALA A 113 -11.43 -12.73 -8.56
C ALA A 113 -10.32 -12.99 -7.54
N LEU A 114 -9.98 -12.02 -6.67
CA LEU A 114 -9.01 -12.20 -5.60
C LEU A 114 -9.61 -12.81 -4.33
N ALA A 115 -10.93 -13.01 -4.27
CA ALA A 115 -11.62 -13.60 -3.11
C ALA A 115 -11.00 -14.92 -2.61
N PRO A 116 -10.50 -15.84 -3.46
CA PRO A 116 -9.85 -17.07 -2.98
C PRO A 116 -8.48 -16.86 -2.31
N LEU A 117 -7.94 -15.64 -2.33
CA LEU A 117 -6.61 -15.31 -1.80
C LEU A 117 -6.66 -14.64 -0.42
N PHE A 118 -7.83 -14.58 0.19
CA PHE A 118 -7.98 -14.18 1.57
C PHE A 118 -9.15 -14.89 2.22
N ASP A 119 -9.02 -15.18 3.51
CA ASP A 119 -10.09 -15.74 4.32
C ASP A 119 -10.54 -14.71 5.35
N VAL A 120 -11.85 -14.61 5.54
CA VAL A 120 -12.44 -13.79 6.60
C VAL A 120 -12.74 -14.70 7.79
N THR A 121 -11.95 -14.56 8.85
CA THR A 121 -12.06 -15.30 10.11
C THR A 121 -12.65 -14.39 11.21
N PRO A 122 -13.08 -14.94 12.35
CA PRO A 122 -13.47 -14.14 13.52
C PRO A 122 -12.36 -13.19 14.02
N GLU A 123 -11.10 -13.57 13.83
CA GLU A 123 -9.89 -12.79 14.15
C GLU A 123 -9.53 -11.77 13.04
N GLY A 124 -10.28 -11.77 11.95
CA GLY A 124 -10.24 -10.83 10.84
C GLY A 124 -9.75 -11.47 9.54
N ILE A 125 -9.04 -10.71 8.70
CA ILE A 125 -8.69 -11.19 7.35
C ILE A 125 -7.29 -11.79 7.36
N GLU A 126 -7.18 -13.04 6.91
CA GLU A 126 -5.94 -13.73 6.60
C GLU A 126 -5.64 -13.62 5.11
N LEU A 127 -4.41 -13.21 4.76
CA LEU A 127 -3.99 -13.01 3.38
C LEU A 127 -3.11 -14.16 2.91
N HIS A 128 -3.39 -14.69 1.72
CA HIS A 128 -2.58 -15.75 1.13
C HIS A 128 -1.14 -15.25 0.84
N PRO A 129 -0.09 -16.03 1.14
CA PRO A 129 1.31 -15.59 0.96
C PRO A 129 1.64 -15.12 -0.47
N ALA A 130 1.13 -15.81 -1.49
CA ALA A 130 1.34 -15.41 -2.89
C ALA A 130 0.80 -14.00 -3.22
N LEU A 131 -0.26 -13.56 -2.55
CA LEU A 131 -0.80 -12.21 -2.70
C LEU A 131 0.15 -11.17 -2.09
N LEU A 132 0.70 -11.46 -0.91
CA LEU A 132 1.70 -10.63 -0.24
C LEU A 132 2.98 -10.53 -1.09
N ASP A 133 3.46 -11.64 -1.65
CA ASP A 133 4.64 -11.67 -2.53
C ASP A 133 4.45 -10.85 -3.81
N ALA A 134 3.27 -10.96 -4.42
CA ALA A 134 2.92 -10.18 -5.60
C ALA A 134 2.85 -8.68 -5.26
N ALA A 135 2.09 -8.30 -4.23
CA ALA A 135 1.93 -6.90 -3.82
C ALA A 135 3.24 -6.25 -3.34
N ALA A 136 4.12 -7.03 -2.72
CA ALA A 136 5.42 -6.53 -2.23
C ALA A 136 6.37 -6.14 -3.38
N SER A 137 6.27 -6.81 -4.52
CA SER A 137 7.23 -6.70 -5.64
C SER A 137 6.68 -5.95 -6.85
N MET A 138 5.36 -6.00 -7.08
CA MET A 138 4.74 -5.38 -8.24
C MET A 138 4.90 -3.85 -8.21
N PRO A 139 5.26 -3.21 -9.34
CA PRO A 139 5.19 -1.76 -9.48
C PRO A 139 3.76 -1.26 -9.30
N LEU A 140 3.62 -0.12 -8.64
CA LEU A 140 2.35 0.61 -8.63
C LEU A 140 2.17 1.35 -9.96
N ASP A 141 0.93 1.69 -10.29
CA ASP A 141 0.59 2.56 -11.42
C ASP A 141 0.76 4.05 -11.06
N PRO A 142 0.56 4.99 -12.01
CA PRO A 142 0.59 6.43 -11.75
C PRO A 142 -0.30 6.90 -10.59
N GLY A 143 -1.41 6.21 -10.33
CA GLY A 143 -2.36 6.52 -9.26
C GLY A 143 -2.07 5.78 -7.95
N ALA A 144 -0.89 5.16 -7.82
CA ALA A 144 -0.49 4.32 -6.70
C ALA A 144 -1.42 3.10 -6.47
N ARG A 145 -1.94 2.49 -7.55
CA ARG A 145 -2.77 1.28 -7.52
C ARG A 145 -2.05 0.09 -8.12
N PHE A 146 -2.54 -1.12 -7.84
CA PHE A 146 -2.13 -2.31 -8.57
C PHE A 146 -2.94 -2.48 -9.86
N ASP A 147 -2.25 -2.71 -10.97
CA ASP A 147 -2.86 -3.13 -12.22
C ASP A 147 -3.45 -4.55 -12.07
N GLU A 148 -4.74 -4.69 -12.35
CA GLU A 148 -5.44 -5.96 -12.14
C GLU A 148 -4.86 -7.06 -13.05
N ALA A 149 -4.65 -6.76 -14.33
CA ALA A 149 -4.19 -7.75 -15.30
C ALA A 149 -2.79 -8.27 -14.96
N GLY A 150 -1.88 -7.36 -14.60
CA GLY A 150 -0.53 -7.67 -14.15
C GLY A 150 -0.53 -8.47 -12.85
N LEU A 151 -1.37 -8.10 -11.88
CA LEU A 151 -1.49 -8.81 -10.62
C LEU A 151 -1.99 -10.25 -10.83
N ARG A 152 -3.03 -10.43 -11.65
CA ARG A 152 -3.58 -11.76 -11.97
C ARG A 152 -2.56 -12.64 -12.67
N ARG A 153 -1.83 -12.11 -13.66
CA ARG A 153 -0.76 -12.84 -14.34
C ARG A 153 0.32 -13.31 -13.35
N LEU A 154 0.76 -12.40 -12.49
CA LEU A 154 1.75 -12.67 -11.44
C LEU A 154 1.29 -13.72 -10.41
N LEU A 155 -0.02 -13.82 -10.18
CA LEU A 155 -0.59 -14.83 -9.28
C LEU A 155 -0.73 -16.19 -9.98
N SER A 156 -1.16 -16.20 -11.25
CA SER A 156 -1.22 -17.42 -12.07
C SER A 156 0.14 -18.10 -12.24
N ASP A 157 1.22 -17.33 -12.33
CA ASP A 157 2.58 -17.89 -12.42
C ASP A 157 3.07 -18.48 -11.08
N ARG A 158 2.52 -18.04 -9.95
CA ARG A 158 2.96 -18.42 -8.59
C ARG A 158 2.08 -19.47 -7.94
N LEU A 159 0.83 -19.59 -8.36
CA LEU A 159 -0.15 -20.53 -7.83
C LEU A 159 -0.23 -21.73 -8.77
N PRO A 160 0.06 -22.97 -8.31
CA PRO A 160 -0.27 -24.14 -9.10
C PRO A 160 -1.79 -24.19 -9.36
N PRO A 161 -2.24 -24.81 -10.47
CA PRO A 161 -3.66 -24.98 -10.74
C PRO A 161 -4.37 -25.62 -9.53
N GLY A 162 -5.34 -24.93 -8.94
CA GLY A 162 -6.07 -25.40 -7.74
C GLY A 162 -5.50 -24.98 -6.38
N ALA A 163 -4.41 -24.20 -6.31
CA ALA A 163 -3.92 -23.65 -5.03
C ALA A 163 -4.85 -22.61 -4.40
N GLU A 164 -5.74 -22.01 -5.20
CA GLU A 164 -6.84 -21.13 -4.77
C GLU A 164 -7.84 -21.84 -3.85
N GLN A 165 -7.77 -23.17 -3.72
CA GLN A 165 -8.74 -23.99 -2.97
C GLN A 165 -8.23 -24.50 -1.62
N ARG A 166 -7.05 -24.08 -1.13
CA ARG A 166 -6.64 -24.43 0.24
C ARG A 166 -7.43 -23.62 1.26
N ARG A 167 -8.69 -24.01 1.45
CA ARG A 167 -9.38 -23.88 2.74
C ARG A 167 -8.54 -24.62 3.77
N ILE A 168 -8.02 -23.89 4.75
CA ILE A 168 -7.46 -24.53 5.95
C ILE A 168 -8.66 -25.20 6.64
N ALA A 169 -8.58 -26.52 6.76
CA ALA A 169 -9.57 -27.37 7.42
C ALA A 169 -9.56 -27.16 8.93
#